data_AF-A0A0W1AGS2-F1
#
_entry.id   AF-A0A0W1AGS2-F1
#
_cell.length_a   1.000
_cell.length_b   1.000
_cell.length_c   1.000
_cell.angle_alpha   90.00
_cell.angle_beta   90.00
_cell.angle_gamma   90.00
#
_symmetry.space_group_name_H-M   'P 1'
#
loop_
_entity.id
_entity.type
_entity.pdbx_description
1 polymer ?
#
loop_
_entity_poly.entity_id
_entity_poly.type
_entity_poly.pdbx_seq_one_letter_code
_entity_poly.pdbx_strand_id
1 'polypeptide(L)'
;MTKAQEQFVSRDKEDSRDFNVWYHNDDTQRLVWALYQKALKQDRAPLLKQKYLEPYVFFDGIDHCSFTDRSPFNEVMNATKERLLQSNKLYLPIIFKPELGGAHYMAGILRKEKDNRVTFFLFNPLGYPNEEARIKGKKRLQLESTSAIGDMKLVMSPHTVQSPVKDGTKLVSCGPLSIAFVGFALNNPDWVDSLDDDFRIPEFLLFYKNAGLTDYVEGIKKIRQSHYELLSNVSDEDLSKQRIEDFYIEGNKFTLSALEKASKTSQSSNEDKDEDLEDVWMQHQREQDLEDLEDEENENDEEAENDEEGEEIVRHNEDKRPLINPEVRKESLIATTSSKSEVPFANPLTSSKPVLNLSKKGINDVLKEVDRLERKTGFFSDSAHKKAQAIKAALLKAQCSALIVDVRKDAEVRKALGDHRIFSFFGLFKARSLTNVDQSLQDEETRLNELV
;
A
#
# COMPACT_ATOMS: atom_id res chain seq x y z
N MET A 1 -23.46 -8.42 -4.62
CA MET A 1 -22.18 -7.77 -4.26
C MET A 1 -21.40 -8.78 -3.43
N THR A 2 -20.11 -8.99 -3.69
CA THR A 2 -19.26 -9.85 -2.85
C THR A 2 -18.71 -9.07 -1.67
N LYS A 3 -18.24 -9.74 -0.60
CA LYS A 3 -17.56 -9.05 0.52
C LYS A 3 -16.34 -8.26 0.07
N ALA A 4 -15.63 -8.72 -0.96
CA ALA A 4 -14.52 -7.98 -1.54
C ALA A 4 -14.98 -6.64 -2.13
N GLN A 5 -16.10 -6.64 -2.86
CA GLN A 5 -16.73 -5.43 -3.39
C GLN A 5 -17.27 -4.52 -2.29
N GLU A 6 -17.93 -5.07 -1.27
CA GLU A 6 -18.43 -4.31 -0.13
C GLU A 6 -17.29 -3.60 0.59
N GLN A 7 -16.20 -4.32 0.89
CA GLN A 7 -15.03 -3.73 1.50
C GLN A 7 -14.41 -2.66 0.61
N PHE A 8 -14.32 -2.87 -0.71
CA PHE A 8 -13.76 -1.87 -1.62
C PHE A 8 -14.51 -0.52 -1.59
N VAL A 9 -15.83 -0.52 -1.42
CA VAL A 9 -16.66 0.71 -1.43
C VAL A 9 -16.90 1.32 -0.05
N SER A 10 -16.45 0.67 1.02
CA SER A 10 -16.70 1.15 2.39
C SER A 10 -15.52 1.03 3.34
N ARG A 11 -14.35 0.56 2.89
CA ARG A 11 -13.17 0.42 3.73
C ARG A 11 -12.73 1.79 4.22
N ASP A 12 -12.45 1.87 5.51
CA ASP A 12 -12.09 3.12 6.19
C ASP A 12 -13.13 4.25 6.02
N LYS A 13 -14.38 3.87 5.71
CA LYS A 13 -15.51 4.78 5.41
C LYS A 13 -15.33 5.59 4.12
N GLU A 14 -14.46 5.13 3.23
CA GLU A 14 -14.22 5.73 1.91
C GLU A 14 -14.59 4.74 0.80
N ASP A 15 -15.03 5.27 -0.35
CA ASP A 15 -15.33 4.46 -1.53
C ASP A 15 -14.10 4.44 -2.44
N SER A 16 -13.44 3.29 -2.59
CA SER A 16 -12.24 3.18 -3.43
C SER A 16 -12.52 3.40 -4.93
N ARG A 17 -13.79 3.51 -5.35
CA ARG A 17 -14.16 3.95 -6.71
C ARG A 17 -14.00 5.46 -6.89
N ASP A 18 -14.06 6.22 -5.80
CA ASP A 18 -13.86 7.65 -5.84
C ASP A 18 -12.41 7.96 -6.21
N PHE A 19 -12.25 9.03 -7.00
CA PHE A 19 -10.96 9.42 -7.54
C PHE A 19 -9.95 9.73 -6.42
N ASN A 20 -10.39 10.43 -5.37
CA ASN A 20 -9.55 10.97 -4.29
C ASN A 20 -9.16 9.95 -3.20
N VAL A 21 -9.43 8.65 -3.41
CA VAL A 21 -9.24 7.61 -2.40
C VAL A 21 -8.06 6.71 -2.81
N TRP A 22 -7.14 6.45 -1.88
CA TRP A 22 -6.06 5.50 -2.13
C TRP A 22 -6.56 4.07 -2.10
N TYR A 23 -5.92 3.20 -2.88
CA TYR A 23 -6.17 1.77 -2.73
C TYR A 23 -5.54 1.27 -1.44
N HIS A 24 -6.29 0.43 -0.74
CA HIS A 24 -5.78 -0.32 0.38
C HIS A 24 -4.97 -1.54 -0.11
N ASN A 25 -4.02 -2.01 0.70
CA ASN A 25 -3.14 -3.12 0.34
C ASN A 25 -3.91 -4.42 0.07
N ASP A 26 -4.86 -4.78 0.94
CA ASP A 26 -5.74 -5.95 0.73
C ASP A 26 -6.46 -5.88 -0.63
N ASP A 27 -6.93 -4.70 -1.02
CA ASP A 27 -7.71 -4.53 -2.23
C ASP A 27 -6.79 -4.68 -3.46
N THR A 28 -5.57 -4.15 -3.38
CA THR A 28 -4.52 -4.40 -4.39
C THR A 28 -4.19 -5.89 -4.53
N GLN A 29 -4.00 -6.61 -3.42
CA GLN A 29 -3.75 -8.06 -3.46
C GLN A 29 -4.87 -8.85 -4.08
N ARG A 30 -6.12 -8.53 -3.72
CA ARG A 30 -7.32 -9.17 -4.28
C ARG A 30 -7.46 -8.89 -5.76
N LEU A 31 -7.18 -7.66 -6.20
CA LEU A 31 -7.22 -7.28 -7.60
C LEU A 31 -6.14 -8.00 -8.41
N VAL A 32 -4.90 -8.05 -7.94
CA VAL A 32 -3.81 -8.78 -8.61
C VAL A 32 -4.10 -10.28 -8.67
N TRP A 33 -4.59 -10.86 -7.57
CA TRP A 33 -5.03 -12.26 -7.55
C TRP A 33 -6.15 -12.51 -8.56
N ALA A 34 -7.20 -11.67 -8.56
CA ALA A 34 -8.34 -11.81 -9.47
C ALA A 34 -7.94 -11.61 -10.94
N LEU A 35 -7.02 -10.70 -11.24
CA LEU A 35 -6.43 -10.52 -12.58
C LEU A 35 -5.76 -11.81 -13.05
N TYR A 36 -4.93 -12.41 -12.18
CA TYR A 36 -4.23 -13.66 -12.50
C TYR A 36 -5.22 -14.82 -12.70
N GLN A 37 -6.20 -14.99 -11.81
CA GLN A 37 -7.24 -16.00 -11.95
C GLN A 37 -8.07 -15.82 -13.23
N LYS A 38 -8.39 -14.57 -13.60
CA LYS A 38 -9.08 -14.27 -14.86
C LYS A 38 -8.23 -14.64 -16.07
N ALA A 39 -6.93 -14.32 -16.06
CA ALA A 39 -6.01 -14.67 -17.13
C ALA A 39 -5.83 -16.19 -17.28
N LEU A 40 -5.84 -16.95 -16.17
CA LEU A 40 -5.78 -18.41 -16.17
C LEU A 40 -7.04 -19.10 -16.73
N LYS A 41 -8.14 -18.37 -16.92
CA LYS A 41 -9.38 -18.88 -17.53
C LYS A 41 -9.48 -18.60 -19.03
N GLN A 42 -8.55 -17.84 -19.59
CA GLN A 42 -8.52 -17.53 -21.02
C GLN A 42 -7.77 -18.61 -21.82
N ASP A 43 -7.95 -18.62 -23.13
CA ASP A 43 -7.30 -19.58 -24.04
C ASP A 43 -5.76 -19.57 -23.95
N ARG A 44 -5.18 -18.44 -23.52
CA ARG A 44 -3.73 -18.26 -23.32
C ARG A 44 -3.19 -18.78 -21.99
N ALA A 45 -4.03 -19.37 -21.14
CA ALA A 45 -3.62 -19.87 -19.83
C ALA A 45 -2.41 -20.84 -19.84
N PRO A 46 -2.25 -21.75 -20.83
CA PRO A 46 -1.07 -22.60 -20.89
C PRO A 46 0.24 -21.79 -21.05
N LEU A 47 0.22 -20.76 -21.92
CA LEU A 47 1.37 -19.89 -22.14
C LEU A 47 1.69 -19.06 -20.90
N LEU A 48 0.66 -18.54 -20.22
CA LEU A 48 0.81 -17.82 -18.96
C LEU A 48 1.48 -18.71 -17.90
N LYS A 49 0.94 -19.91 -17.68
CA LYS A 49 1.51 -20.89 -16.74
C LYS A 49 2.92 -21.31 -17.11
N GLN A 50 3.28 -21.29 -18.39
CA GLN A 50 4.63 -21.61 -18.84
C GLN A 50 5.61 -20.47 -18.57
N LYS A 51 5.23 -19.23 -18.90
CA LYS A 51 6.15 -18.08 -18.90
C LYS A 51 6.19 -17.32 -17.58
N TYR A 52 5.14 -17.31 -16.77
CA TYR A 52 5.04 -16.46 -15.58
C TYR A 52 5.11 -17.25 -14.27
N LEU A 53 5.81 -16.70 -13.29
CA LEU A 53 5.52 -16.95 -11.88
C LEU A 53 4.23 -16.20 -11.49
N GLU A 54 3.59 -16.66 -10.41
CA GLU A 54 2.47 -15.94 -9.81
C GLU A 54 2.87 -14.48 -9.52
N PRO A 55 2.07 -13.48 -9.95
CA PRO A 55 2.34 -12.09 -9.65
C PRO A 55 2.33 -11.86 -8.14
N TYR A 56 3.19 -10.98 -7.68
CA TYR A 56 3.42 -10.79 -6.25
C TYR A 56 3.22 -9.35 -5.82
N VAL A 57 2.62 -9.15 -4.65
CA VAL A 57 2.40 -7.82 -4.08
C VAL A 57 3.22 -7.73 -2.79
N PHE A 58 4.26 -6.92 -2.80
CA PHE A 58 4.99 -6.58 -1.60
C PHE A 58 4.25 -5.51 -0.82
N PHE A 59 4.29 -5.64 0.50
CA PHE A 59 3.65 -4.67 1.38
C PHE A 59 4.61 -3.55 1.78
N ASP A 60 3.96 -2.47 2.17
CA ASP A 60 4.43 -1.27 2.85
C ASP A 60 5.74 -1.43 3.66
N GLY A 61 6.68 -0.51 3.48
CA GLY A 61 7.89 -0.40 4.27
C GLY A 61 9.02 -1.36 3.92
N ILE A 62 9.19 -1.67 2.64
CA ILE A 62 10.33 -2.50 2.20
C ILE A 62 11.65 -1.81 2.55
N ASP A 63 11.70 -0.49 2.42
CA ASP A 63 12.82 0.38 2.80
C ASP A 63 13.16 0.37 4.30
N HIS A 64 12.26 -0.09 5.16
CA HIS A 64 12.47 -0.16 6.62
C HIS A 64 12.86 -1.56 7.13
N CYS A 65 13.11 -2.53 6.25
CA CYS A 65 13.59 -3.85 6.65
C CYS A 65 15.07 -3.77 7.11
N SER A 66 15.31 -3.42 8.39
CA SER A 66 16.62 -3.16 9.01
C SER A 66 17.52 -4.39 9.21
N PHE A 67 17.44 -5.38 8.32
CA PHE A 67 18.16 -6.66 8.46
C PHE A 67 19.64 -6.56 8.10
N THR A 68 20.08 -5.49 7.44
CA THR A 68 21.44 -5.33 6.93
C THR A 68 21.84 -3.86 6.85
N ASP A 69 23.15 -3.57 6.90
CA ASP A 69 23.72 -2.24 6.56
C ASP A 69 23.55 -1.86 5.07
N ARG A 70 22.93 -2.74 4.27
CA ARG A 70 22.63 -2.57 2.84
C ARG A 70 21.19 -2.12 2.64
N SER A 71 20.92 -1.53 1.47
CA SER A 71 19.57 -1.15 1.02
C SER A 71 18.60 -2.33 1.17
N PRO A 72 17.59 -2.22 2.07
CA PRO A 72 16.63 -3.30 2.28
C PRO A 72 15.84 -3.66 1.02
N PHE A 73 15.59 -2.68 0.16
CA PHE A 73 14.97 -2.89 -1.14
C PHE A 73 15.85 -3.74 -2.07
N ASN A 74 17.17 -3.56 -2.07
CA ASN A 74 18.08 -4.40 -2.85
C ASN A 74 18.00 -5.87 -2.41
N GLU A 75 17.95 -6.14 -1.10
CA GLU A 75 17.88 -7.52 -0.58
C GLU A 75 16.56 -8.21 -0.93
N VAL A 76 15.43 -7.49 -0.82
CA VAL A 76 14.13 -7.99 -1.29
C VAL A 76 14.15 -8.28 -2.79
N MET A 77 14.75 -7.39 -3.59
CA MET A 77 14.82 -7.58 -5.03
C MET A 77 15.80 -8.70 -5.43
N ASN A 78 16.88 -8.92 -4.67
CA ASN A 78 17.76 -10.08 -4.79
C ASN A 78 17.01 -11.39 -4.51
N ALA A 79 16.24 -11.45 -3.41
CA ALA A 79 15.40 -12.60 -3.12
C ALA A 79 14.39 -12.87 -4.25
N THR A 80 13.77 -11.81 -4.76
CA THR A 80 12.81 -11.89 -5.87
C THR A 80 13.46 -12.40 -7.15
N LYS A 81 14.67 -11.95 -7.45
CA LYS A 81 15.51 -12.44 -8.55
C LYS A 81 15.84 -13.92 -8.39
N GLU A 82 16.30 -14.34 -7.22
CA GLU A 82 16.64 -15.73 -6.93
C GLU A 82 15.43 -16.65 -7.13
N ARG A 83 14.24 -16.22 -6.67
CA ARG A 83 12.99 -16.96 -6.89
C ARG A 83 12.72 -17.19 -8.38
N LEU A 84 12.89 -16.14 -9.20
CA LEU A 84 12.72 -16.26 -10.66
C LEU A 84 13.79 -17.18 -11.28
N LEU A 85 15.05 -17.04 -10.86
CA LEU A 85 16.16 -17.84 -11.38
C LEU A 85 16.01 -19.33 -11.08
N GLN A 86 15.51 -19.68 -9.89
CA GLN A 86 15.24 -21.06 -9.46
C GLN A 86 14.00 -21.67 -10.13
N SER A 87 13.10 -20.83 -10.63
CA SER A 87 11.94 -21.28 -11.39
C SER A 87 12.28 -21.60 -12.86
N ASN A 88 11.39 -22.36 -13.51
CA ASN A 88 11.42 -22.55 -14.96
C ASN A 88 10.66 -21.45 -15.74
N LYS A 89 10.30 -20.34 -15.06
CA LYS A 89 9.56 -19.22 -15.64
C LYS A 89 10.52 -18.17 -16.19
N LEU A 90 9.96 -17.28 -17.01
CA LEU A 90 10.67 -16.17 -17.64
C LEU A 90 10.35 -14.84 -16.98
N TYR A 91 9.14 -14.67 -16.44
CA TYR A 91 8.73 -13.38 -15.86
C TYR A 91 8.15 -13.51 -14.46
N LEU A 92 8.36 -12.47 -13.67
CA LEU A 92 7.71 -12.26 -12.38
C LEU A 92 7.21 -10.81 -12.29
N PRO A 93 5.89 -10.58 -12.49
CA PRO A 93 5.27 -9.28 -12.27
C PRO A 93 5.15 -9.02 -10.78
N ILE A 94 5.44 -7.78 -10.37
CA ILE A 94 5.36 -7.36 -8.98
C ILE A 94 4.66 -6.01 -8.85
N ILE A 95 4.00 -5.81 -7.72
CA ILE A 95 3.55 -4.49 -7.24
C ILE A 95 4.14 -4.29 -5.85
N PHE A 96 4.57 -3.08 -5.52
CA PHE A 96 5.09 -2.77 -4.20
C PHE A 96 4.81 -1.34 -3.80
N LYS A 97 4.91 -1.08 -2.49
CA LYS A 97 4.98 0.25 -1.90
C LYS A 97 6.35 0.40 -1.26
N PRO A 98 7.18 1.35 -1.72
CA PRO A 98 8.50 1.50 -1.14
C PRO A 98 8.43 2.06 0.28
N GLU A 99 7.68 3.13 0.49
CA GLU A 99 7.52 3.85 1.77
C GLU A 99 6.71 3.03 2.79
N LEU A 100 6.92 3.29 4.10
CA LEU A 100 6.09 2.77 5.20
C LEU A 100 4.97 3.74 5.57
N GLY A 101 3.74 3.23 5.66
CA GLY A 101 2.53 4.04 5.79
C GLY A 101 2.22 4.83 4.52
N GLY A 102 2.96 4.60 3.45
CA GLY A 102 2.86 5.35 2.20
C GLY A 102 1.70 4.86 1.34
N ALA A 103 1.25 5.74 0.45
CA ALA A 103 0.21 5.43 -0.51
C ALA A 103 0.74 5.12 -1.91
N HIS A 104 2.02 5.39 -2.16
CA HIS A 104 2.59 5.36 -3.49
C HIS A 104 2.89 3.92 -3.96
N TYR A 105 2.10 3.44 -4.91
CA TYR A 105 2.31 2.13 -5.54
C TYR A 105 3.19 2.26 -6.78
N MET A 106 4.14 1.32 -6.90
CA MET A 106 4.90 1.07 -8.12
C MET A 106 4.67 -0.38 -8.58
N ALA A 107 4.85 -0.62 -9.87
CA ALA A 107 4.83 -1.97 -10.44
C ALA A 107 6.13 -2.26 -11.17
N GLY A 108 6.42 -3.53 -11.38
CA GLY A 108 7.52 -3.90 -12.26
C GLY A 108 7.45 -5.34 -12.73
N ILE A 109 8.35 -5.68 -13.63
CA ILE A 109 8.46 -7.02 -14.19
C ILE A 109 9.94 -7.40 -14.15
N LEU A 110 10.25 -8.48 -13.43
CA LEU A 110 11.54 -9.14 -13.58
C LEU A 110 11.45 -10.05 -14.81
N ARG A 111 12.40 -9.94 -15.73
CA ARG A 111 12.51 -10.78 -16.93
C ARG A 111 13.84 -11.51 -16.93
N LYS A 112 13.79 -12.84 -17.06
CA LYS A 112 14.94 -13.71 -17.28
C LYS A 112 15.37 -13.60 -18.74
N GLU A 113 16.58 -13.12 -18.97
CA GLU A 113 17.19 -12.98 -20.28
C GLU A 113 17.75 -14.33 -20.77
N LYS A 114 18.07 -14.41 -22.07
CA LYS A 114 18.59 -15.64 -22.70
C LYS A 114 19.90 -16.14 -22.09
N ASP A 115 20.69 -15.25 -21.49
CA ASP A 115 21.96 -15.54 -20.82
C ASP A 115 21.80 -15.80 -19.31
N ASN A 116 20.57 -16.01 -18.84
CA ASN A 116 20.20 -16.16 -17.43
C ASN A 116 20.47 -14.93 -16.55
N ARG A 117 20.83 -13.78 -17.12
CA ARG A 117 20.73 -12.52 -16.37
C ARG A 117 19.27 -12.14 -16.19
N VAL A 118 19.01 -11.22 -15.27
CA VAL A 118 17.67 -10.71 -15.02
C VAL A 118 17.67 -9.19 -15.23
N THR A 119 16.68 -8.72 -15.97
CA THR A 119 16.38 -7.29 -16.13
C THR A 119 15.13 -6.98 -15.31
N PHE A 120 15.17 -5.91 -14.53
CA PHE A 120 14.02 -5.38 -13.80
C PHE A 120 13.49 -4.14 -14.51
N PHE A 121 12.28 -4.24 -15.03
CA PHE A 121 11.54 -3.13 -15.64
C PHE A 121 10.64 -2.49 -14.57
N LEU A 122 11.02 -1.32 -14.07
CA LEU A 122 10.29 -0.57 -13.05
C LEU A 122 9.34 0.47 -13.67
N PHE A 123 8.04 0.25 -13.50
CA PHE A 123 6.99 1.20 -13.84
C PHE A 123 6.55 1.98 -12.59
N ASN A 124 6.99 3.24 -12.51
CA ASN A 124 6.42 4.23 -11.61
C ASN A 124 5.47 5.11 -12.44
N PRO A 125 4.18 5.26 -12.08
CA PRO A 125 3.27 6.16 -12.78
C PRO A 125 3.72 7.62 -12.87
N LEU A 126 4.56 8.10 -11.93
CA LEU A 126 5.18 9.43 -12.02
C LEU A 126 6.27 9.53 -13.10
N GLY A 127 6.80 8.38 -13.55
CA GLY A 127 7.83 8.29 -14.57
C GLY A 127 9.21 8.75 -14.09
N TYR A 128 10.19 8.53 -14.95
CA TYR A 128 11.58 8.96 -14.79
C TYR A 128 12.10 9.60 -16.10
N PRO A 129 11.51 10.73 -16.53
CA PRO A 129 11.71 11.27 -17.88
C PRO A 129 13.14 11.79 -18.15
N ASN A 130 13.89 12.10 -17.10
CA ASN A 130 15.23 12.67 -17.18
C ASN A 130 16.13 12.13 -16.05
N GLU A 131 17.42 12.45 -16.09
CA GLU A 131 18.41 11.95 -15.11
C GLU A 131 18.11 12.43 -13.68
N GLU A 132 17.59 13.65 -13.51
CA GLU A 132 17.22 14.17 -12.20
C GLU A 132 16.13 13.33 -11.54
N ALA A 133 15.05 13.04 -12.27
CA ALA A 133 13.98 12.16 -11.79
C ALA A 133 14.52 10.76 -11.45
N ARG A 134 15.46 10.23 -12.24
CA ARG A 134 16.12 8.94 -11.95
C ARG A 134 16.95 9.01 -10.68
N ILE A 135 17.66 10.11 -10.43
CA ILE A 135 18.43 10.33 -9.18
C ILE A 135 17.48 10.42 -7.98
N LYS A 136 16.36 11.15 -8.10
CA LYS A 136 15.31 11.19 -7.07
C LYS A 136 14.75 9.79 -6.80
N GLY A 137 14.48 9.02 -7.86
CA GLY A 137 14.07 7.61 -7.79
C GLY A 137 15.09 6.72 -7.08
N LYS A 138 16.37 6.87 -7.41
CA LYS A 138 17.49 6.19 -6.73
C LYS A 138 17.49 6.51 -5.23
N LYS A 139 17.35 7.79 -4.86
CA LYS A 139 17.32 8.22 -3.45
C LYS A 139 16.11 7.61 -2.73
N ARG A 140 14.89 7.74 -3.29
CA ARG A 140 13.64 7.24 -2.69
C ARG A 140 13.64 5.73 -2.49
N LEU A 141 14.16 4.99 -3.47
CA LEU A 141 14.24 3.52 -3.41
C LEU A 141 15.54 3.01 -2.77
N GLN A 142 16.39 3.91 -2.26
CA GLN A 142 17.70 3.62 -1.70
C GLN A 142 18.55 2.71 -2.62
N LEU A 143 18.54 2.98 -3.92
CA LEU A 143 19.28 2.18 -4.91
C LEU A 143 20.75 2.56 -4.92
N GLU A 144 21.61 1.60 -5.27
CA GLU A 144 23.04 1.85 -5.46
C GLU A 144 23.30 2.62 -6.76
N SER A 145 22.48 2.38 -7.79
CA SER A 145 22.61 2.96 -9.13
C SER A 145 21.24 3.25 -9.76
N THR A 146 21.21 4.20 -10.69
CA THR A 146 20.03 4.49 -11.54
C THR A 146 19.82 3.45 -12.64
N SER A 147 20.75 2.51 -12.82
CA SER A 147 20.74 1.49 -13.88
C SER A 147 20.92 0.06 -13.38
N ALA A 148 21.03 -0.16 -12.06
CA ALA A 148 21.19 -1.48 -11.49
C ALA A 148 20.53 -1.62 -10.11
N ILE A 149 20.09 -2.84 -9.81
CA ILE A 149 19.48 -3.23 -8.52
C ILE A 149 19.69 -4.71 -8.28
N GLY A 150 20.30 -5.10 -7.17
CA GLY A 150 20.48 -6.52 -6.84
C GLY A 150 21.19 -7.33 -7.95
N ASP A 151 22.29 -6.79 -8.49
CA ASP A 151 23.01 -7.32 -9.66
C ASP A 151 22.11 -7.58 -10.90
N MET A 152 20.95 -6.92 -10.97
CA MET A 152 20.08 -6.91 -12.14
C MET A 152 20.27 -5.59 -12.90
N LYS A 153 20.07 -5.64 -14.21
CA LYS A 153 19.89 -4.42 -15.00
C LYS A 153 18.56 -3.79 -14.58
N LEU A 154 18.55 -2.50 -14.25
CA LEU A 154 17.34 -1.75 -13.94
C LEU A 154 16.99 -0.83 -15.11
N VAL A 155 15.77 -0.98 -15.62
CA VAL A 155 15.18 -0.10 -16.63
C VAL A 155 13.98 0.60 -16.02
N MET A 156 14.09 1.91 -15.83
CA MET A 156 13.06 2.77 -15.24
C MET A 156 12.20 3.38 -16.35
N SER A 157 10.88 3.29 -16.25
CA SER A 157 10.00 3.84 -17.29
C SER A 157 10.09 5.37 -17.34
N PRO A 158 10.33 5.99 -18.52
CA PRO A 158 10.42 7.45 -18.64
C PRO A 158 9.06 8.15 -18.70
N HIS A 159 7.95 7.41 -18.60
CA HIS A 159 6.62 7.91 -18.92
C HIS A 159 5.89 8.42 -17.66
N THR A 160 5.73 9.74 -17.57
CA THR A 160 4.90 10.39 -16.54
C THR A 160 3.43 10.31 -16.96
N VAL A 161 2.72 9.31 -16.44
CA VAL A 161 1.28 9.10 -16.67
C VAL A 161 0.42 9.58 -15.50
N GLN A 162 1.03 9.98 -14.39
CA GLN A 162 0.45 10.57 -13.20
C GLN A 162 1.26 11.82 -12.81
N SER A 163 0.62 12.83 -12.24
CA SER A 163 1.31 14.01 -11.67
C SER A 163 0.52 14.59 -10.49
N PRO A 164 1.15 15.38 -9.60
CA PRO A 164 0.43 16.09 -8.54
C PRO A 164 -0.69 16.99 -9.06
N VAL A 165 -0.46 17.66 -10.20
CA VAL A 165 -1.46 18.52 -10.87
C VAL A 165 -2.71 17.71 -11.26
N LYS A 166 -2.51 16.52 -11.84
CA LYS A 166 -3.63 15.66 -12.29
C LYS A 166 -4.37 14.99 -11.13
N ASP A 167 -3.68 14.70 -10.03
CA ASP A 167 -4.21 13.97 -8.87
C ASP A 167 -4.66 14.87 -7.71
N GLY A 168 -4.55 16.20 -7.83
CA GLY A 168 -4.87 17.12 -6.75
C GLY A 168 -4.00 16.87 -5.51
N THR A 169 -2.68 16.82 -5.73
CA THR A 169 -1.57 16.64 -4.77
C THR A 169 -1.45 15.29 -4.06
N LYS A 170 -2.53 14.51 -3.89
CA LYS A 170 -2.50 13.24 -3.14
C LYS A 170 -1.94 12.03 -3.88
N LEU A 171 -1.65 12.13 -5.18
CA LEU A 171 -1.13 11.03 -6.00
C LEU A 171 -1.93 9.70 -5.88
N VAL A 172 -3.25 9.81 -5.90
CA VAL A 172 -4.23 8.74 -5.70
C VAL A 172 -4.30 7.68 -6.81
N SER A 173 -3.79 7.98 -8.00
CA SER A 173 -3.93 7.15 -9.20
C SER A 173 -2.85 6.07 -9.37
N CYS A 174 -1.80 6.09 -8.54
CA CYS A 174 -0.66 5.18 -8.65
C CYS A 174 -1.05 3.69 -8.53
N GLY A 175 -1.94 3.35 -7.60
CA GLY A 175 -2.47 2.00 -7.41
C GLY A 175 -3.27 1.49 -8.62
N PRO A 176 -4.34 2.20 -9.04
CA PRO A 176 -5.10 1.84 -10.24
C PRO A 176 -4.22 1.65 -11.48
N LEU A 177 -3.28 2.56 -11.76
CA LEU A 177 -2.40 2.50 -12.93
C LEU A 177 -1.42 1.32 -12.85
N SER A 178 -0.85 1.06 -11.67
CA SER A 178 0.06 -0.09 -11.43
C SER A 178 -0.64 -1.43 -11.63
N ILE A 179 -1.88 -1.57 -11.15
CA ILE A 179 -2.67 -2.79 -11.33
C ILE A 179 -3.04 -2.97 -12.82
N ALA A 180 -3.39 -1.88 -13.52
CA ALA A 180 -3.67 -1.93 -14.95
C ALA A 180 -2.43 -2.33 -15.77
N PHE A 181 -1.25 -1.83 -15.41
CA PHE A 181 0.03 -2.22 -16.00
C PHE A 181 0.29 -3.74 -15.84
N VAL A 182 0.18 -4.28 -14.63
CA VAL A 182 0.36 -5.72 -14.37
C VAL A 182 -0.70 -6.54 -15.12
N GLY A 183 -1.95 -6.08 -15.13
CA GLY A 183 -3.04 -6.69 -15.88
C GLY A 183 -2.70 -6.79 -17.37
N PHE A 184 -2.18 -5.72 -17.98
CA PHE A 184 -1.76 -5.74 -19.37
C PHE A 184 -0.60 -6.72 -19.60
N ALA A 185 0.42 -6.69 -18.74
CA ALA A 185 1.59 -7.56 -18.84
C ALA A 185 1.21 -9.04 -18.83
N LEU A 186 0.28 -9.45 -17.95
CA LEU A 186 -0.20 -10.85 -17.86
C LEU A 186 -0.91 -11.32 -19.14
N ASN A 187 -1.56 -10.41 -19.86
CA ASN A 187 -2.33 -10.74 -21.07
C ASN A 187 -1.51 -10.62 -22.36
N ASN A 188 -0.31 -10.01 -22.30
CA ASN A 188 0.53 -9.69 -23.46
C ASN A 188 2.00 -10.09 -23.26
N PRO A 189 2.32 -11.40 -23.19
CA PRO A 189 3.69 -11.89 -23.04
C PRO A 189 4.65 -11.41 -24.13
N ASP A 190 4.17 -11.29 -25.36
CA ASP A 190 5.01 -10.85 -26.48
C ASP A 190 5.43 -9.38 -26.32
N TRP A 191 4.60 -8.56 -25.67
CA TRP A 191 4.98 -7.21 -25.29
C TRP A 191 6.08 -7.22 -24.21
N VAL A 192 5.98 -8.11 -23.20
CA VAL A 192 7.04 -8.27 -22.19
C VAL A 192 8.36 -8.74 -22.83
N ASP A 193 8.29 -9.62 -23.82
CA ASP A 193 9.45 -10.04 -24.61
C ASP A 193 10.08 -8.88 -25.41
N SER A 194 9.26 -7.93 -25.87
CA SER A 194 9.71 -6.77 -26.64
C SER A 194 10.29 -5.63 -25.79
N LEU A 195 10.16 -5.68 -24.46
CA LEU A 195 10.68 -4.61 -23.59
C LEU A 195 12.20 -4.45 -23.74
N ASP A 196 12.64 -3.20 -23.83
CA ASP A 196 14.02 -2.78 -23.99
C ASP A 196 14.29 -1.51 -23.18
N ASP A 197 15.41 -0.83 -23.44
CA ASP A 197 15.82 0.35 -22.70
C ASP A 197 14.91 1.58 -22.93
N ASP A 198 14.11 1.60 -23.99
CA ASP A 198 13.10 2.66 -24.22
C ASP A 198 11.90 2.48 -23.27
N PHE A 199 11.66 1.26 -22.78
CA PHE A 199 10.55 0.87 -21.92
C PHE A 199 9.20 1.46 -22.38
N ARG A 200 8.82 1.15 -23.61
CA ARG A 200 7.55 1.60 -24.19
C ARG A 200 6.36 0.99 -23.45
N ILE A 201 5.59 1.86 -22.79
CA ILE A 201 4.36 1.46 -22.11
C ILE A 201 3.21 1.25 -23.12
N PRO A 202 2.18 0.47 -22.77
CA PRO A 202 1.01 0.27 -23.61
C PRO A 202 0.27 1.57 -23.94
N GLU A 203 -0.31 1.67 -25.13
CA GLU A 203 -1.01 2.88 -25.61
C GLU A 203 -2.09 3.37 -24.65
N PHE A 204 -2.84 2.45 -24.02
CA PHE A 204 -3.89 2.82 -23.08
C PHE A 204 -3.34 3.47 -21.79
N LEU A 205 -2.11 3.17 -21.39
CA LEU A 205 -1.44 3.89 -20.29
C LEU A 205 -0.86 5.22 -20.78
N LEU A 206 -0.32 5.24 -22.01
CA LEU A 206 0.22 6.46 -22.62
C LEU A 206 -0.86 7.54 -22.81
N PHE A 207 -2.13 7.15 -23.00
CA PHE A 207 -3.28 8.05 -23.00
C PHE A 207 -3.25 9.03 -21.81
N TYR A 208 -2.97 8.54 -20.60
CA TYR A 208 -3.00 9.37 -19.39
C TYR A 208 -1.91 10.43 -19.33
N LYS A 209 -0.77 10.22 -20.02
CA LYS A 209 0.28 11.25 -20.18
C LYS A 209 -0.29 12.47 -20.89
N ASN A 210 -1.01 12.26 -21.98
CA ASN A 210 -1.48 13.32 -22.87
C ASN A 210 -2.91 13.81 -22.55
N ALA A 211 -3.64 13.09 -21.69
CA ALA A 211 -5.00 13.45 -21.31
C ALA A 211 -5.05 14.77 -20.53
N GLY A 212 -6.02 15.62 -20.87
CA GLY A 212 -6.40 16.77 -20.05
C GLY A 212 -7.00 16.33 -18.71
N LEU A 213 -7.14 17.25 -17.75
CA LEU A 213 -7.54 16.93 -16.38
C LEU A 213 -8.87 16.17 -16.31
N THR A 214 -9.91 16.62 -17.03
CA THR A 214 -11.22 15.97 -17.04
C THR A 214 -11.13 14.53 -17.55
N ASP A 215 -10.50 14.34 -18.73
CA ASP A 215 -10.34 13.01 -19.34
C ASP A 215 -9.50 12.07 -18.49
N TYR A 216 -8.47 12.61 -17.84
CA TYR A 216 -7.64 11.88 -16.91
C TYR A 216 -8.46 11.36 -15.72
N VAL A 217 -9.20 12.25 -15.03
CA VAL A 217 -10.04 11.89 -13.87
C VAL A 217 -11.11 10.87 -14.27
N GLU A 218 -11.80 11.09 -15.39
CA GLU A 218 -12.78 10.14 -15.91
C GLU A 218 -12.15 8.78 -16.27
N GLY A 219 -10.97 8.80 -16.91
CA GLY A 219 -10.22 7.60 -17.25
C GLY A 219 -9.80 6.81 -16.02
N ILE A 220 -9.35 7.48 -14.94
CA ILE A 220 -9.00 6.81 -13.68
C ILE A 220 -10.26 6.24 -13.01
N LYS A 221 -11.38 6.98 -12.99
CA LYS A 221 -12.66 6.46 -12.49
C LYS A 221 -13.13 5.22 -13.26
N LYS A 222 -12.93 5.18 -14.59
CA LYS A 222 -13.22 3.99 -15.41
C LYS A 222 -12.34 2.79 -15.02
N ILE A 223 -11.03 2.99 -14.80
CA ILE A 223 -10.15 1.93 -14.28
C ILE A 223 -10.68 1.43 -12.93
N ARG A 224 -10.98 2.34 -12.00
CA ARG A 224 -11.47 1.98 -10.65
C ARG A 224 -12.79 1.22 -10.70
N GLN A 225 -13.70 1.61 -11.59
CA GLN A 225 -14.95 0.89 -11.82
C GLN A 225 -14.70 -0.52 -12.38
N SER A 226 -13.79 -0.68 -13.36
CA SER A 226 -13.37 -1.99 -13.87
C SER A 226 -12.74 -2.87 -12.78
N HIS A 227 -11.97 -2.28 -11.85
CA HIS A 227 -11.41 -3.01 -10.70
C HIS A 227 -12.51 -3.46 -9.73
N TYR A 228 -13.47 -2.59 -9.43
CA TYR A 228 -14.64 -2.96 -8.62
C TYR A 228 -15.44 -4.11 -9.24
N GLU A 229 -15.61 -4.11 -10.57
CA GLU A 229 -16.24 -5.22 -11.30
C GLU A 229 -15.39 -6.48 -11.25
N LEU A 230 -14.06 -6.37 -11.37
CA LEU A 230 -13.17 -7.51 -11.25
C LEU A 230 -13.29 -8.20 -9.89
N LEU A 231 -13.47 -7.44 -8.80
CA LEU A 231 -13.68 -7.98 -7.45
C LEU A 231 -14.96 -8.80 -7.29
N SER A 232 -15.92 -8.72 -8.23
CA SER A 232 -17.07 -9.62 -8.23
C SER A 232 -16.66 -11.08 -8.47
N ASN A 233 -15.46 -11.32 -9.01
CA ASN A 233 -14.90 -12.65 -9.22
C ASN A 233 -14.17 -13.21 -7.98
N VAL A 234 -14.03 -12.40 -6.93
CA VAL A 234 -13.52 -12.85 -5.63
C VAL A 234 -14.71 -13.28 -4.78
N SER A 235 -14.91 -14.58 -4.63
CA SER A 235 -16.03 -15.10 -3.85
C SER A 235 -15.80 -14.91 -2.35
N ASP A 236 -16.89 -14.87 -1.57
CA ASP A 236 -16.81 -14.84 -0.11
C ASP A 236 -16.14 -16.10 0.46
N GLU A 237 -16.18 -17.21 -0.28
CA GLU A 237 -15.45 -18.44 0.04
C GLU A 237 -13.95 -18.22 -0.09
N ASP A 238 -13.48 -17.54 -1.12
CA ASP A 238 -12.05 -17.27 -1.33
C ASP A 238 -11.47 -16.47 -0.18
N LEU A 239 -12.23 -15.51 0.36
CA LEU A 239 -11.85 -14.73 1.54
C LEU A 239 -11.94 -15.54 2.83
N SER A 240 -13.05 -16.25 3.06
CA SER A 240 -13.24 -16.98 4.33
C SER A 240 -12.33 -18.20 4.47
N LYS A 241 -11.90 -18.81 3.36
CA LYS A 241 -10.93 -19.90 3.33
C LYS A 241 -9.49 -19.44 3.14
N GLN A 242 -9.23 -18.13 3.23
CA GLN A 242 -7.88 -17.55 3.13
C GLN A 242 -7.13 -17.91 1.84
N ARG A 243 -7.84 -18.14 0.72
CA ARG A 243 -7.21 -18.60 -0.53
C ARG A 243 -6.29 -17.55 -1.16
N ILE A 244 -6.57 -16.28 -0.89
CA ILE A 244 -5.75 -15.16 -1.40
C ILE A 244 -4.48 -15.06 -0.58
N GLU A 245 -4.59 -15.20 0.74
CA GLU A 245 -3.45 -15.26 1.65
C GLU A 245 -2.56 -16.45 1.29
N ASP A 246 -3.15 -17.65 1.14
CA ASP A 246 -2.47 -18.88 0.73
C ASP A 246 -1.70 -18.72 -0.59
N PHE A 247 -2.27 -17.98 -1.54
CA PHE A 247 -1.61 -17.68 -2.82
C PHE A 247 -0.30 -16.91 -2.65
N TYR A 248 -0.21 -16.03 -1.65
CA TYR A 248 1.01 -15.27 -1.38
C TYR A 248 1.98 -16.00 -0.44
N ILE A 249 1.54 -16.98 0.36
CA ILE A 249 2.36 -17.67 1.38
C ILE A 249 3.72 -18.17 0.86
N GLU A 250 3.78 -18.77 -0.33
CA GLU A 250 5.05 -19.31 -0.82
C GLU A 250 6.04 -18.21 -1.22
N GLY A 251 5.56 -17.15 -1.88
CA GLY A 251 6.40 -15.99 -2.19
C GLY A 251 6.88 -15.27 -0.93
N ASN A 252 6.01 -15.21 0.07
CA ASN A 252 6.28 -14.67 1.39
C ASN A 252 7.42 -15.42 2.08
N LYS A 253 7.27 -16.74 2.24
CA LYS A 253 8.28 -17.62 2.87
C LYS A 253 9.62 -17.52 2.17
N PHE A 254 9.61 -17.50 0.84
CA PHE A 254 10.82 -17.39 0.04
C PHE A 254 11.57 -16.09 0.35
N THR A 255 10.86 -14.96 0.29
CA THR A 255 11.44 -13.63 0.54
C THR A 255 11.99 -13.54 1.96
N LEU A 256 11.24 -14.01 2.96
CA LEU A 256 11.72 -14.02 4.35
C LEU A 256 12.96 -14.87 4.55
N SER A 257 12.97 -16.08 4.00
CA SER A 257 14.09 -17.01 4.16
C SER A 257 15.37 -16.42 3.56
N ALA A 258 15.25 -15.70 2.44
CA ALA A 258 16.36 -14.98 1.83
C ALA A 258 16.84 -13.81 2.71
N LEU A 259 15.92 -13.00 3.25
CA LEU A 259 16.27 -11.89 4.16
C LEU A 259 16.93 -12.38 5.46
N GLU A 260 16.44 -13.46 6.06
CA GLU A 260 17.04 -14.08 7.24
C GLU A 260 18.43 -14.64 6.98
N LYS A 261 18.68 -15.13 5.76
CA LYS A 261 20.01 -15.61 5.36
C LYS A 261 20.98 -14.43 5.17
N ALA A 262 20.50 -13.33 4.59
CA ALA A 262 21.28 -12.11 4.42
C ALA A 262 21.69 -11.53 5.78
N SER A 263 20.76 -11.42 6.73
CA SER A 263 21.04 -10.89 8.08
C SER A 263 22.07 -11.71 8.86
N LYS A 264 21.97 -13.05 8.83
CA LYS A 264 22.94 -13.95 9.47
C LYS A 264 24.35 -13.82 8.89
N THR A 265 24.44 -13.55 7.59
CA THR A 265 25.72 -13.35 6.90
C THR A 265 26.37 -12.04 7.36
N SER A 266 25.59 -11.00 7.60
CA SER A 266 26.08 -9.71 8.12
C SER A 266 26.50 -9.79 9.60
N GLN A 267 25.70 -10.42 10.46
CA GLN A 267 25.98 -10.51 11.91
C GLN A 267 27.24 -11.33 12.25
N SER A 268 27.56 -12.35 11.45
CA SER A 268 28.81 -13.13 11.61
C SER A 268 30.10 -12.28 11.49
N SER A 269 30.01 -11.01 11.06
CA SER A 269 31.17 -10.13 10.88
C SER A 269 31.31 -9.01 11.92
N ASN A 270 30.30 -8.76 12.76
CA ASN A 270 30.26 -7.62 13.68
C ASN A 270 29.63 -8.03 15.03
N GLU A 271 30.40 -8.64 15.93
CA GLU A 271 29.92 -9.08 17.25
C GLU A 271 29.95 -8.01 18.37
N ASP A 272 30.26 -6.73 18.10
CA ASP A 272 30.63 -5.79 19.19
C ASP A 272 29.87 -4.45 19.34
N LYS A 273 28.75 -4.19 18.66
CA LYS A 273 28.03 -2.89 18.85
C LYS A 273 26.51 -2.98 18.80
N ASP A 274 25.90 -3.19 19.95
CA ASP A 274 24.49 -2.90 20.23
C ASP A 274 24.36 -1.40 20.62
N GLU A 275 24.14 -0.52 19.65
CA GLU A 275 23.65 0.84 19.92
C GLU A 275 22.32 1.07 19.17
N ASP A 276 21.35 1.65 19.89
CA ASP A 276 19.97 1.92 19.47
C ASP A 276 19.91 2.85 18.24
N LEU A 277 19.95 2.26 17.05
CA LEU A 277 19.92 2.92 15.74
C LEU A 277 18.51 3.32 15.26
N GLU A 278 17.42 3.09 16.00
CA GLU A 278 16.07 3.45 15.50
C GLU A 278 15.78 4.97 15.57
N ASP A 279 16.38 5.72 16.49
CA ASP A 279 16.00 7.12 16.75
C ASP A 279 16.69 8.14 15.82
N VAL A 280 17.85 7.81 15.24
CA VAL A 280 18.62 8.73 14.38
C VAL A 280 18.07 8.78 12.95
N TRP A 281 17.47 7.71 12.46
CA TRP A 281 17.12 7.57 11.04
C TRP A 281 15.75 8.14 10.66
N MET A 282 14.85 8.29 11.64
CA MET A 282 13.50 8.86 11.43
C MET A 282 13.51 10.38 11.25
N GLN A 283 14.62 11.06 11.55
CA GLN A 283 14.72 12.52 11.43
C GLN A 283 15.04 12.97 9.99
N HIS A 284 15.72 12.14 9.18
CA HIS A 284 16.03 12.44 7.78
C HIS A 284 14.82 12.34 6.83
N GLN A 285 13.81 11.54 7.17
CA GLN A 285 12.62 11.33 6.32
C GLN A 285 11.69 12.56 6.28
N ARG A 286 11.74 13.41 7.31
CA ARG A 286 10.86 14.58 7.46
C ARG A 286 11.25 15.77 6.57
N GLU A 287 12.53 15.88 6.20
CA GLU A 287 13.02 16.93 5.30
C GLU A 287 12.78 16.56 3.83
N GLN A 288 12.78 15.26 3.50
CA GLN A 288 12.61 14.77 2.12
C GLN A 288 11.22 14.95 1.52
N ASP A 289 10.14 14.73 2.29
CA ASP A 289 8.77 14.79 1.75
C ASP A 289 8.27 16.23 1.53
N LEU A 290 8.93 17.22 2.15
CA LEU A 290 8.60 18.65 2.00
C LEU A 290 9.42 19.31 0.87
N GLU A 291 10.69 18.95 0.69
CA GLU A 291 11.53 19.46 -0.41
C GLU A 291 11.00 19.02 -1.79
N ASP A 292 10.50 17.77 -1.91
CA ASP A 292 9.98 17.23 -3.18
C ASP A 292 8.70 17.96 -3.68
N LEU A 293 7.97 18.67 -2.81
CA LEU A 293 6.75 19.42 -3.17
C LEU A 293 7.02 20.89 -3.49
N GLU A 294 8.10 21.47 -2.97
CA GLU A 294 8.42 22.90 -3.16
C GLU A 294 9.15 23.16 -4.50
N ASP A 295 9.85 22.15 -5.04
CA ASP A 295 10.60 22.30 -6.30
C ASP A 295 9.73 22.20 -7.57
N GLU A 296 8.52 21.60 -7.52
CA GLU A 296 7.63 21.48 -8.70
C GLU A 296 6.77 22.74 -8.97
N GLU A 297 6.71 23.72 -8.05
CA GLU A 297 5.89 24.94 -8.23
C GLU A 297 6.60 26.05 -9.04
N ASN A 298 7.88 25.90 -9.40
CA ASN A 298 8.69 26.98 -10.01
C ASN A 298 9.00 26.85 -11.51
N GLU A 299 8.50 25.83 -12.20
CA GLU A 299 8.70 25.67 -13.65
C GLU A 299 7.40 25.87 -14.43
N ASN A 300 6.98 27.14 -14.64
CA ASN A 300 6.21 27.57 -15.81
C ASN A 300 6.08 29.10 -15.82
N ASP A 301 6.84 29.77 -16.69
CA ASP A 301 6.40 30.97 -17.44
C ASP A 301 7.54 31.44 -18.37
N GLU A 302 7.78 30.72 -19.46
CA GLU A 302 8.33 31.33 -20.69
C GLU A 302 7.57 30.74 -21.88
N GLU A 303 6.39 31.29 -22.15
CA GLU A 303 5.65 31.06 -23.39
C GLU A 303 6.44 31.63 -24.58
N ALA A 304 6.78 30.76 -25.51
CA ALA A 304 7.32 31.13 -26.82
C ALA A 304 6.24 31.81 -27.66
N GLU A 305 6.55 33.04 -28.11
CA GLU A 305 5.78 33.79 -29.09
C GLU A 305 5.61 32.99 -30.39
N ASN A 306 4.35 32.89 -30.83
CA ASN A 306 3.92 32.19 -32.04
C ASN A 306 3.88 33.19 -33.21
N ASP A 307 4.61 32.88 -34.29
CA ASP A 307 4.50 33.55 -35.58
C ASP A 307 3.19 33.16 -36.28
N GLU A 308 2.32 34.16 -36.53
CA GLU A 308 1.15 34.05 -37.39
C GLU A 308 1.52 34.28 -38.87
N GLU A 309 1.39 33.25 -39.71
CA GLU A 309 1.10 33.43 -41.13
C GLU A 309 -0.25 32.76 -41.46
N GLY A 310 -1.15 33.56 -42.03
CA GLY A 310 -2.55 33.23 -42.23
C GLY A 310 -2.85 32.35 -43.43
N GLU A 311 -4.10 31.93 -43.52
CA GLU A 311 -4.86 32.02 -44.78
C GLU A 311 -6.37 31.94 -44.52
N GLU A 312 -7.07 32.69 -45.36
CA GLU A 312 -8.44 33.18 -45.27
C GLU A 312 -9.36 32.30 -46.14
N ILE A 313 -10.43 31.69 -45.60
CA ILE A 313 -11.58 31.20 -46.42
C ILE A 313 -12.94 31.45 -45.75
N VAL A 314 -13.59 32.53 -46.20
CA VAL A 314 -14.97 32.68 -46.72
C VAL A 314 -16.14 31.86 -46.11
N ARG A 315 -16.95 32.58 -45.32
CA ARG A 315 -18.43 32.78 -45.27
C ARG A 315 -19.45 31.77 -45.84
N HIS A 316 -20.51 31.57 -45.02
CA HIS A 316 -21.97 31.40 -45.25
C HIS A 316 -22.51 30.17 -44.49
N ASN A 317 -23.66 30.14 -43.81
CA ASN A 317 -24.77 31.07 -43.65
C ASN A 317 -25.52 30.75 -42.34
N GLU A 318 -26.24 31.77 -41.89
CA GLU A 318 -27.33 31.83 -40.91
C GLU A 318 -28.10 30.52 -40.63
N ASP A 319 -28.35 30.25 -39.34
CA ASP A 319 -29.73 29.98 -38.93
C ASP A 319 -30.04 30.37 -37.48
N LYS A 320 -31.29 30.82 -37.30
CA LYS A 320 -31.77 31.67 -36.21
C LYS A 320 -32.48 30.86 -35.11
N ARG A 321 -32.03 31.07 -33.86
CA ARG A 321 -32.82 31.28 -32.60
C ARG A 321 -33.80 30.16 -32.13
N PRO A 322 -34.35 30.21 -30.87
CA PRO A 322 -34.13 31.18 -29.81
C PRO A 322 -33.74 30.63 -28.43
N LEU A 323 -33.13 31.53 -27.67
CA LEU A 323 -33.02 31.60 -26.22
C LEU A 323 -34.41 31.56 -25.54
N ILE A 324 -34.53 30.76 -24.48
CA ILE A 324 -35.51 30.97 -23.40
C ILE A 324 -34.73 30.95 -22.09
N ASN A 325 -34.84 32.04 -21.35
CA ASN A 325 -34.45 32.24 -19.96
C ASN A 325 -35.43 33.31 -19.42
N PRO A 326 -35.55 33.59 -18.12
CA PRO A 326 -35.85 32.71 -16.98
C PRO A 326 -37.08 33.24 -16.19
N GLU A 327 -37.78 32.39 -15.43
CA GLU A 327 -38.74 32.80 -14.38
C GLU A 327 -38.36 32.07 -13.08
N VAL A 328 -37.71 32.70 -12.11
CA VAL A 328 -38.30 33.52 -11.03
C VAL A 328 -39.49 32.85 -10.35
N ARG A 329 -39.23 32.10 -9.28
CA ARG A 329 -40.15 31.96 -8.15
C ARG A 329 -39.41 32.07 -6.83
N LYS A 330 -39.61 33.23 -6.21
CA LYS A 330 -39.46 33.48 -4.76
C LYS A 330 -40.71 32.94 -4.04
N GLU A 331 -40.62 32.88 -2.72
CA GLU A 331 -41.62 32.46 -1.72
C GLU A 331 -41.55 30.94 -1.45
N SER A 332 -41.35 30.47 -0.22
CA SER A 332 -41.99 30.89 1.03
C SER A 332 -41.13 30.51 2.24
N LEU A 333 -40.83 31.51 3.06
CA LEU A 333 -40.35 31.38 4.44
C LEU A 333 -41.55 30.98 5.32
N ILE A 334 -41.53 29.75 5.84
CA ILE A 334 -42.42 29.37 6.95
C ILE A 334 -41.62 29.47 8.23
N ALA A 335 -41.92 30.52 8.99
CA ALA A 335 -41.58 30.66 10.38
C ALA A 335 -42.36 29.63 11.20
N THR A 336 -41.65 28.75 11.91
CA THR A 336 -42.26 27.94 12.97
C THR A 336 -41.66 28.39 14.30
N THR A 337 -42.48 29.14 15.01
CA THR A 337 -42.30 29.61 16.38
C THR A 337 -42.29 28.46 17.39
N SER A 338 -41.25 28.47 18.23
CA SER A 338 -41.29 28.35 19.69
C SER A 338 -42.30 27.38 20.34
N SER A 339 -41.77 26.30 20.90
CA SER A 339 -42.25 25.77 22.18
C SER A 339 -41.08 25.17 22.97
N LYS A 340 -40.53 25.99 23.89
CA LYS A 340 -39.67 25.54 24.98
C LYS A 340 -40.50 24.65 25.92
N SER A 341 -40.17 23.37 25.97
CA SER A 341 -40.55 22.45 27.04
C SER A 341 -39.29 22.13 27.83
N GLU A 342 -39.15 22.78 28.99
CA GLU A 342 -38.13 22.44 29.98
C GLU A 342 -38.47 21.09 30.61
N VAL A 343 -37.67 20.07 30.31
CA VAL A 343 -37.68 18.79 31.03
C VAL A 343 -36.44 18.79 31.93
N PRO A 344 -36.56 18.51 33.24
CA PRO A 344 -35.42 18.53 34.15
C PRO A 344 -34.51 17.33 33.83
N PHE A 345 -33.36 17.62 33.22
CA PHE A 345 -32.30 16.65 32.98
C PHE A 345 -31.64 16.32 34.33
N ALA A 346 -31.98 15.15 34.86
CA ALA A 346 -31.25 14.57 35.98
C ALA A 346 -29.79 14.35 35.56
N ASN A 347 -28.86 14.81 36.41
CA ASN A 347 -27.42 14.61 36.26
C ASN A 347 -27.12 13.13 35.96
N PRO A 348 -26.49 12.79 34.82
CA PRO A 348 -25.95 11.47 34.65
C PRO A 348 -24.79 11.31 35.63
N LEU A 349 -24.89 10.21 36.37
CA LEU A 349 -23.92 9.74 37.33
C LEU A 349 -22.49 9.98 36.84
N THR A 350 -21.67 10.46 37.77
CA THR A 350 -20.21 10.38 37.77
C THR A 350 -19.77 9.09 37.08
N SER A 351 -19.21 9.23 35.87
CA SER A 351 -18.50 8.18 35.15
C SER A 351 -17.33 7.72 36.02
N SER A 352 -17.58 6.75 36.90
CA SER A 352 -16.53 6.02 37.58
C SER A 352 -15.71 5.33 36.50
N LYS A 353 -14.49 5.82 36.26
CA LYS A 353 -13.54 5.12 35.41
C LYS A 353 -13.51 3.65 35.88
N PRO A 354 -13.74 2.67 35.00
CA PRO A 354 -13.72 1.27 35.40
C PRO A 354 -12.37 0.99 36.06
N VAL A 355 -12.40 0.67 37.35
CA VAL A 355 -11.18 0.38 38.12
C VAL A 355 -10.71 -1.00 37.68
N LEU A 356 -9.54 -1.06 37.07
CA LEU A 356 -8.95 -2.32 36.62
C LEU A 356 -8.70 -3.21 37.84
N ASN A 357 -9.24 -4.43 37.82
CA ASN A 357 -8.97 -5.40 38.88
C ASN A 357 -7.59 -6.03 38.64
N LEU A 358 -6.56 -5.47 39.27
CA LEU A 358 -5.16 -5.88 39.13
C LEU A 358 -4.86 -7.30 39.65
N SER A 359 -5.84 -8.02 40.22
CA SER A 359 -5.62 -9.37 40.76
C SER A 359 -5.48 -10.48 39.70
N LYS A 360 -5.93 -10.26 38.46
CA LYS A 360 -5.78 -11.30 37.43
C LYS A 360 -4.36 -11.39 36.91
N LYS A 361 -3.94 -12.63 36.67
CA LYS A 361 -2.61 -12.96 36.16
C LYS A 361 -2.37 -12.31 34.78
N GLY A 362 -1.15 -11.81 34.58
CA GLY A 362 -0.71 -11.26 33.30
C GLY A 362 -1.18 -9.86 32.93
N ILE A 363 -1.98 -9.19 33.79
CA ILE A 363 -2.47 -7.83 33.52
C ILE A 363 -1.32 -6.83 33.34
N ASN A 364 -0.32 -6.88 34.22
CA ASN A 364 0.78 -5.93 34.21
C ASN A 364 1.61 -6.02 32.91
N ASP A 365 1.78 -7.21 32.34
CA ASP A 365 2.53 -7.39 31.10
C ASP A 365 1.79 -6.79 29.91
N VAL A 366 0.46 -6.95 29.86
CA VAL A 366 -0.38 -6.29 28.85
C VAL A 366 -0.39 -4.77 29.03
N LEU A 367 -0.48 -4.28 30.27
CA LEU A 367 -0.46 -2.84 30.56
C LEU A 367 0.88 -2.18 30.22
N LYS A 368 2.02 -2.87 30.42
CA LYS A 368 3.33 -2.38 29.96
C LYS A 368 3.34 -2.14 28.45
N GLU A 369 2.74 -3.03 27.66
CA GLU A 369 2.66 -2.85 26.21
C GLU A 369 1.75 -1.69 25.81
N VAL A 370 0.64 -1.53 26.52
CA VAL A 370 -0.25 -0.37 26.36
C VAL A 370 0.50 0.93 26.64
N ASP A 371 1.19 1.02 27.77
CA ASP A 371 1.98 2.20 28.14
C ASP A 371 3.08 2.50 27.11
N ARG A 372 3.79 1.46 26.64
CA ARG A 372 4.81 1.59 25.60
C ARG A 372 4.22 2.17 24.31
N LEU A 373 3.03 1.73 23.91
CA LEU A 373 2.33 2.23 22.72
C LEU A 373 1.80 3.65 22.91
N GLU A 374 1.31 4.01 24.10
CA GLU A 374 0.83 5.38 24.40
C GLU A 374 1.96 6.40 24.48
N ARG A 375 3.15 5.98 24.93
CA ARG A 375 4.35 6.84 24.95
C ARG A 375 4.97 7.06 23.58
N LYS A 376 4.56 6.33 22.53
CA LYS A 376 5.06 6.58 21.17
C LYS A 376 4.61 7.95 20.68
N THR A 377 5.57 8.75 20.25
CA THR A 377 5.38 10.05 19.60
C THR A 377 5.82 9.97 18.12
N GLY A 378 5.47 10.96 17.29
CA GLY A 378 5.84 11.02 15.86
C GLY A 378 4.70 10.71 14.90
N PHE A 379 4.98 10.61 13.59
CA PHE A 379 3.98 10.34 12.52
C PHE A 379 3.14 9.08 12.80
N PHE A 380 3.78 8.16 13.51
CA PHE A 380 3.20 6.93 13.96
C PHE A 380 2.68 7.01 15.43
N SER A 381 2.19 8.13 15.95
CA SER A 381 1.50 8.16 17.26
C SER A 381 0.07 7.61 17.15
N ASP A 382 -0.70 8.09 16.18
CA ASP A 382 -2.16 7.94 16.20
C ASP A 382 -2.60 6.48 16.05
N SER A 383 -1.98 5.73 15.16
CA SER A 383 -2.26 4.29 15.02
C SER A 383 -1.66 3.45 16.19
N ALA A 384 -0.58 3.89 16.84
CA ALA A 384 -0.12 3.25 18.09
C ALA A 384 -1.10 3.49 19.24
N HIS A 385 -1.65 4.70 19.34
CA HIS A 385 -2.67 5.05 20.31
C HIS A 385 -3.97 4.30 20.03
N LYS A 386 -4.42 4.21 18.77
CA LYS A 386 -5.58 3.38 18.38
C LYS A 386 -5.38 1.93 18.79
N LYS A 387 -4.21 1.35 18.53
CA LYS A 387 -3.87 -0.01 18.97
C LYS A 387 -3.87 -0.12 20.50
N ALA A 388 -3.29 0.84 21.21
CA ALA A 388 -3.31 0.86 22.67
C ALA A 388 -4.75 0.89 23.20
N GLN A 389 -5.64 1.69 22.61
CA GLN A 389 -7.06 1.71 22.97
C GLN A 389 -7.76 0.38 22.67
N ALA A 390 -7.45 -0.27 21.54
CA ALA A 390 -7.98 -1.60 21.21
C ALA A 390 -7.55 -2.65 22.24
N ILE A 391 -6.27 -2.65 22.64
CA ILE A 391 -5.75 -3.54 23.69
C ILE A 391 -6.41 -3.22 25.03
N LYS A 392 -6.56 -1.94 25.41
CA LYS A 392 -7.26 -1.53 26.65
C LYS A 392 -8.71 -2.03 26.66
N ALA A 393 -9.43 -1.88 25.55
CA ALA A 393 -10.82 -2.33 25.43
C ALA A 393 -10.95 -3.85 25.56
N ALA A 394 -10.07 -4.60 24.89
CA ALA A 394 -10.02 -6.07 25.00
C ALA A 394 -9.66 -6.51 26.44
N LEU A 395 -8.70 -5.83 27.08
CA LEU A 395 -8.28 -6.10 28.45
C LEU A 395 -9.41 -5.87 29.46
N LEU A 396 -10.15 -4.76 29.32
CA LEU A 396 -11.32 -4.46 30.16
C LEU A 396 -12.38 -5.57 30.05
N LYS A 397 -12.69 -6.02 28.84
CA LYS A 397 -13.62 -7.13 28.60
C LYS A 397 -13.13 -8.43 29.24
N ALA A 398 -11.85 -8.74 29.10
CA ALA A 398 -11.23 -9.93 29.69
C ALA A 398 -11.26 -9.90 31.23
N GLN A 399 -11.12 -8.73 31.84
CA GLN A 399 -11.19 -8.56 33.28
C GLN A 399 -12.59 -8.81 33.85
N CYS A 400 -13.64 -8.38 33.15
CA CYS A 400 -15.02 -8.59 33.60
C CYS A 400 -15.47 -10.05 33.53
N SER A 401 -14.80 -10.91 32.74
CA SER A 401 -15.15 -12.32 32.61
C SER A 401 -14.60 -13.17 33.76
N ALA A 402 -15.44 -13.82 34.55
CA ALA A 402 -14.97 -14.72 35.61
C ALA A 402 -14.21 -15.96 35.08
N LEU A 403 -14.39 -16.30 33.81
CA LEU A 403 -13.79 -17.48 33.17
C LEU A 403 -12.31 -17.29 32.79
N ILE A 404 -11.85 -16.04 32.73
CA ILE A 404 -10.49 -15.72 32.29
C ILE A 404 -9.59 -15.57 33.52
N VAL A 405 -8.68 -16.53 33.69
CA VAL A 405 -7.70 -16.58 34.79
C VAL A 405 -6.43 -15.79 34.46
N ASP A 406 -5.95 -15.89 33.22
CA ASP A 406 -4.75 -15.19 32.71
C ASP A 406 -5.12 -14.43 31.44
N VAL A 407 -5.02 -13.09 31.50
CA VAL A 407 -5.44 -12.23 30.38
C VAL A 407 -4.52 -12.34 29.17
N ARG A 408 -3.27 -12.81 29.35
CA ARG A 408 -2.32 -13.00 28.23
C ARG A 408 -2.73 -14.16 27.30
N LYS A 409 -3.59 -15.04 27.80
CA LYS A 409 -4.15 -16.19 27.06
C LYS A 409 -5.53 -15.91 26.47
N ASP A 410 -6.14 -14.77 26.78
CA ASP A 410 -7.46 -14.40 26.24
C ASP A 410 -7.39 -14.14 24.73
N ALA A 411 -8.34 -14.70 23.97
CA ALA A 411 -8.32 -14.64 22.51
C ALA A 411 -8.48 -13.22 21.97
N GLU A 412 -9.32 -12.39 22.59
CA GLU A 412 -9.57 -11.01 22.16
C GLU A 412 -8.38 -10.10 22.50
N VAL A 413 -7.78 -10.28 23.69
CA VAL A 413 -6.54 -9.59 24.08
C VAL A 413 -5.40 -9.98 23.15
N ARG A 414 -5.22 -11.28 22.86
CA ARG A 414 -4.19 -11.75 21.91
C ARG A 414 -4.42 -11.22 20.50
N LYS A 415 -5.66 -11.17 20.04
CA LYS A 415 -6.03 -10.57 18.76
C LYS A 415 -5.65 -9.09 18.71
N ALA A 416 -5.97 -8.32 19.76
CA ALA A 416 -5.62 -6.90 19.82
C ALA A 416 -4.09 -6.67 19.95
N LEU A 417 -3.39 -7.51 20.71
CA LEU A 417 -1.92 -7.47 20.81
C LEU A 417 -1.26 -7.81 19.48
N GLY A 418 -1.81 -8.80 18.77
CA GLY A 418 -1.41 -9.27 17.46
C GLY A 418 -1.83 -8.35 16.32
N ASP A 419 -2.68 -7.35 16.56
CA ASP A 419 -3.12 -6.41 15.53
C ASP A 419 -1.94 -5.54 15.09
N HIS A 420 -1.41 -5.75 13.90
CA HIS A 420 -0.22 -5.04 13.45
C HIS A 420 -0.55 -3.67 12.89
N ARG A 421 0.34 -2.72 13.14
CA ARG A 421 0.26 -1.35 12.61
C ARG A 421 0.55 -1.29 11.10
N ILE A 422 1.40 -2.19 10.67
CA ILE A 422 1.80 -2.45 9.29
C ILE A 422 1.66 -3.95 9.17
N PHE A 423 0.76 -4.37 8.28
CA PHE A 423 0.54 -5.74 7.83
C PHE A 423 1.64 -6.66 8.35
N SER A 424 1.30 -7.56 9.29
CA SER A 424 2.20 -8.63 9.70
C SER A 424 2.93 -9.08 8.46
N PHE A 425 4.24 -8.85 8.34
CA PHE A 425 4.99 -9.26 7.17
C PHE A 425 4.67 -10.76 7.05
N PHE A 426 3.77 -11.07 6.11
CA PHE A 426 3.28 -12.38 5.78
C PHE A 426 2.50 -13.20 6.82
N GLY A 427 1.96 -12.60 7.89
CA GLY A 427 1.34 -13.36 8.99
C GLY A 427 2.34 -14.27 9.73
N LEU A 428 3.64 -14.09 9.47
CA LEU A 428 4.73 -14.91 10.00
C LEU A 428 5.47 -14.22 11.15
N PHE A 429 5.51 -12.89 11.17
CA PHE A 429 6.00 -12.15 12.35
C PHE A 429 4.87 -11.82 13.30
N LYS A 430 5.02 -12.26 14.56
CA LYS A 430 4.17 -11.82 15.66
C LYS A 430 4.41 -10.35 15.96
N ALA A 431 3.36 -9.61 16.25
CA ALA A 431 3.47 -8.22 16.67
C ALA A 431 4.38 -8.13 17.87
N ARG A 432 5.30 -7.15 17.93
CA ARG A 432 6.20 -6.98 19.09
C ARG A 432 5.45 -7.00 20.42
N SER A 433 4.25 -6.41 20.48
CA SER A 433 3.39 -6.48 21.66
C SER A 433 2.91 -7.89 22.01
N LEU A 434 2.59 -8.72 21.00
CA LEU A 434 2.27 -10.12 21.21
C LEU A 434 3.52 -10.93 21.58
N THR A 435 4.66 -10.68 20.94
CA THR A 435 5.95 -11.32 21.24
C THR A 435 6.39 -11.05 22.67
N ASN A 436 6.34 -9.80 23.14
CA ASN A 436 6.69 -9.43 24.51
C ASN A 436 5.79 -10.13 25.54
N VAL A 437 4.48 -10.24 25.24
CA VAL A 437 3.53 -10.96 26.08
C VAL A 437 3.79 -12.47 26.06
N ASP A 438 4.11 -13.05 24.89
CA ASP A 438 4.48 -14.46 24.77
C ASP A 438 5.78 -14.76 25.53
N GLN A 439 6.79 -13.87 25.46
CA GLN A 439 8.02 -13.99 26.24
C GLN A 439 7.72 -13.97 27.74
N SER A 440 6.83 -13.08 28.20
CA SER A 440 6.43 -13.04 29.62
C SER A 440 5.75 -14.32 30.10
N LEU A 441 5.06 -15.04 29.21
CA LEU A 441 4.47 -16.35 29.50
C LEU A 441 5.55 -17.43 29.62
N GLN A 442 6.52 -17.43 28.69
CA GLN A 442 7.63 -18.37 28.68
C GLN A 442 8.55 -18.19 29.89
N ASP A 443 8.91 -16.95 30.23
CA ASP A 443 9.76 -16.65 31.39
C ASP A 443 9.13 -17.14 32.69
N GLU A 444 7.81 -17.02 32.82
CA GLU A 444 7.09 -17.51 33.99
C GLU A 444 7.06 -19.04 34.05
N GLU A 445 6.83 -19.70 32.91
CA GLU A 445 6.86 -21.16 32.82
C GLU A 445 8.24 -21.71 33.20
N THR A 446 9.32 -21.11 32.70
CA THR A 446 10.69 -21.47 33.08
C THR A 446 10.92 -21.31 34.58
N ARG A 447 10.52 -20.19 35.19
CA ARG A 447 10.66 -19.97 36.63
C ARG A 447 9.88 -20.97 37.48
N LEU A 448 8.68 -21.36 37.04
CA LEU A 448 7.89 -22.37 37.72
C LEU A 448 8.56 -23.75 37.66
N ASN A 449 9.20 -24.08 36.54
CA ASN A 449 9.93 -25.33 36.37
C ASN A 449 11.23 -25.39 37.20
N GLU A 450 11.86 -24.25 37.50
CA GLU A 450 13.05 -24.18 38.36
C GLU A 450 12.74 -24.35 39.86
N LEU A 451 11.48 -24.18 40.26
CA LEU A 451 11.04 -24.31 41.65
C LEU A 451 10.56 -25.72 42.01
N VAL A 452 10.41 -26.61 41.02
CA VAL A 452 10.02 -28.02 41.16
C VAL A 452 11.27 -28.88 41.11
#